data_AF-A0A1J3HE39-F1
#
_entry.id   AF-A0A1J3HE39-F1
#
_cell.length_a   1.000
_cell.length_b   1.000
_cell.length_c   1.000
_cell.angle_alpha   90.00
_cell.angle_beta   90.00
_cell.angle_gamma   90.00
#
_symmetry.space_group_name_H-M   'P 1'
#
loop_
_entity.id
_entity.type
_entity.pdbx_description
1 polymer ?
#
loop_
_entity_poly.entity_id
_entity_poly.type
_entity_poly.pdbx_seq_one_letter_code
_entity_poly.pdbx_strand_id
1 'polypeptide(L)'
;IPMKHFSHECALTSPEIVTYGVCNICYKDEPVELACKPCQFDLCKACSKLPQKVSHDFHPDHPLELCLRQFDRKPLHVICSGCGNM
;
A
#
# COMPACT_ATOMS: atom_id res chain seq x y z
N ILE A 1 4.56 -4.86 -18.08
CA ILE A 1 5.69 -3.98 -17.69
C ILE A 1 5.88 -4.11 -16.18
N PRO A 2 7.08 -4.40 -15.67
CA PRO A 2 7.35 -4.49 -14.24
C PRO A 2 7.28 -3.11 -13.57
N MET A 3 6.65 -3.02 -12.40
CA MET A 3 6.46 -1.78 -11.65
C MET A 3 6.95 -1.92 -10.22
N LYS A 4 7.77 -0.96 -9.76
CA LYS A 4 8.13 -0.87 -8.34
C LYS A 4 6.97 -0.22 -7.59
N HIS A 5 6.58 -0.85 -6.49
CA HIS A 5 5.57 -0.32 -5.58
C HIS A 5 6.17 -0.24 -4.18
N PHE A 6 5.93 0.84 -3.43
CA PHE A 6 6.58 1.06 -2.12
C PHE A 6 6.27 -0.03 -1.09
N SER A 7 5.19 -0.78 -1.31
CA SER A 7 4.72 -1.84 -0.42
C SER A 7 5.48 -3.16 -0.60
N HIS A 8 6.32 -3.30 -1.64
CA HIS A 8 6.95 -4.57 -1.97
C HIS A 8 8.28 -4.37 -2.70
N GLU A 9 9.31 -5.09 -2.30
CA GLU A 9 10.67 -4.90 -2.82
C GLU A 9 10.83 -5.38 -4.27
N CYS A 10 10.14 -6.46 -4.64
CA CYS A 10 10.16 -6.96 -6.01
C CYS A 10 9.33 -6.08 -6.95
N ALA A 11 9.71 -6.04 -8.22
CA ALA A 11 8.87 -5.43 -9.24
C ALA A 11 7.60 -6.28 -9.44
N LEU A 12 6.44 -5.64 -9.34
CA LEU A 12 5.15 -6.27 -9.58
C LEU A 12 4.83 -6.24 -11.07
N THR A 13 4.08 -7.23 -11.54
CA THR A 13 3.62 -7.30 -12.94
C THR A 13 2.12 -7.46 -13.00
N SER A 14 1.49 -6.83 -14.00
CA SER A 14 0.08 -7.07 -14.27
C SER A 14 -0.15 -8.49 -14.79
N PRO A 15 -1.16 -9.22 -14.28
CA PRO A 15 -1.54 -10.54 -14.80
C PRO A 15 -1.99 -10.47 -16.26
N GLU A 16 -1.70 -11.52 -17.05
CA GLU A 16 -2.16 -11.62 -18.45
C GLU A 16 -3.66 -11.85 -18.58
N ILE A 17 -4.28 -12.45 -17.57
CA ILE A 17 -5.72 -12.70 -17.47
C ILE A 17 -6.25 -12.07 -16.18
N VAL A 18 -7.51 -11.63 -16.19
CA VAL A 18 -8.15 -11.12 -14.97
C VAL A 18 -8.21 -12.25 -13.94
N THR A 19 -7.58 -12.01 -12.80
CA THR A 19 -7.59 -12.93 -11.65
C THR A 19 -8.15 -12.20 -10.44
N TYR A 20 -8.78 -12.95 -9.54
CA TYR A 20 -9.25 -12.44 -8.26
C TYR A 20 -8.31 -12.95 -7.17
N GLY A 21 -8.07 -12.12 -6.17
CA GLY A 21 -7.16 -12.41 -5.08
C GLY A 21 -7.33 -11.42 -3.94
N VAL A 22 -6.88 -11.82 -2.75
CA VAL A 22 -6.90 -10.97 -1.57
C VAL A 22 -5.76 -9.96 -1.68
N CYS A 23 -6.09 -8.67 -1.75
CA CYS A 23 -5.11 -7.61 -1.79
C CYS A 23 -4.29 -7.56 -0.49
N ASN A 24 -2.95 -7.60 -0.58
CA ASN A 24 -2.07 -7.62 0.59
C ASN A 24 -2.02 -6.28 1.37
N ILE A 25 -2.61 -5.21 0.85
CA ILE A 25 -2.68 -3.90 1.53
C ILE A 25 -4.03 -3.68 2.22
N CYS A 26 -5.14 -3.89 1.50
CA CYS A 26 -6.48 -3.60 2.02
C CYS A 26 -7.26 -4.84 2.47
N TYR A 27 -6.73 -6.04 2.25
CA TYR A 27 -7.30 -7.33 2.63
C TYR A 27 -8.70 -7.60 2.05
N LYS A 28 -9.06 -6.93 0.96
CA LYS A 28 -10.28 -7.19 0.19
C LYS A 28 -9.99 -8.15 -0.95
N ASP A 29 -10.94 -9.03 -1.22
CA ASP A 29 -10.95 -9.87 -2.42
C ASP A 29 -11.46 -9.04 -3.60
N GLU A 30 -10.58 -8.76 -4.56
CA GLU A 30 -10.79 -7.84 -5.67
C GLU A 30 -10.00 -8.34 -6.91
N PRO A 31 -10.27 -7.81 -8.11
CA PRO A 31 -9.42 -8.06 -9.27
C PRO A 31 -7.97 -7.63 -9.01
N VAL A 32 -7.04 -8.54 -9.28
CA VAL A 32 -5.60 -8.32 -9.15
C VAL A 32 -5.11 -7.44 -10.30
N GLU A 33 -4.58 -6.27 -9.96
CA GLU A 33 -4.00 -5.32 -10.93
C GLU A 33 -2.49 -5.56 -11.09
N LEU A 34 -1.79 -5.79 -9.97
CA LEU A 34 -0.35 -6.02 -9.93
C LEU A 34 -0.06 -7.19 -8.98
N ALA A 35 0.81 -8.11 -9.41
CA ALA A 35 1.18 -9.30 -8.65
C ALA A 35 2.69 -9.56 -8.66
N CYS A 36 3.18 -10.15 -7.58
CA CYS A 36 4.46 -10.84 -7.48
C CYS A 36 4.18 -12.32 -7.18
N LYS A 37 4.21 -13.17 -8.21
CA LYS A 37 3.98 -14.62 -8.06
C LYS A 37 4.97 -15.29 -7.09
N PRO A 38 6.29 -15.01 -7.12
CA PRO A 38 7.24 -15.63 -6.19
C PRO A 38 6.93 -15.36 -4.72
N CYS A 39 6.39 -14.16 -4.42
CA CYS A 39 6.11 -13.73 -3.05
C CYS A 39 4.64 -13.89 -2.65
N GLN A 40 3.76 -14.33 -3.57
CA GLN A 40 2.31 -14.35 -3.39
C GLN A 40 1.78 -13.00 -2.88
N PHE A 41 2.19 -11.93 -3.58
CA PHE A 41 1.83 -10.56 -3.23
C PHE A 41 0.97 -9.94 -4.32
N ASP A 42 -0.31 -9.74 -4.04
CA ASP A 42 -1.33 -9.22 -4.94
C ASP A 42 -1.81 -7.85 -4.50
N LEU A 43 -1.96 -6.94 -5.47
CA LEU A 43 -2.54 -5.62 -5.27
C LEU A 43 -3.76 -5.42 -6.15
N CYS A 44 -4.86 -4.99 -5.54
CA CYS A 44 -6.00 -4.47 -6.29
C CYS A 44 -5.67 -3.11 -6.94
N LYS A 45 -6.48 -2.72 -7.93
CA LYS A 45 -6.29 -1.48 -8.71
C LYS A 45 -6.21 -0.20 -7.88
N ALA A 46 -6.94 -0.12 -6.77
CA ALA A 46 -6.88 1.04 -5.89
C ALA A 46 -5.53 1.08 -5.14
N CYS A 47 -5.08 -0.07 -4.64
CA CYS A 47 -3.85 -0.17 -3.87
C CYS A 47 -2.59 -0.06 -4.74
N SER A 48 -2.63 -0.48 -6.01
CA SER A 48 -1.51 -0.33 -6.94
C SER A 48 -1.20 1.13 -7.31
N LYS A 49 -2.14 2.04 -7.09
CA LYS A 49 -2.03 3.47 -7.36
C LYS A 49 -1.78 4.32 -6.12
N LEU A 50 -1.66 3.69 -4.94
CA LEU A 50 -1.40 4.42 -3.72
C LEU A 50 -0.03 5.09 -3.81
N PRO A 51 0.07 6.40 -3.52
CA PRO A 51 1.36 7.05 -3.37
C PRO A 51 1.96 6.66 -2.02
N GLN A 52 3.28 6.51 -1.97
CA GLN A 52 3.98 6.32 -0.69
C GLN A 52 3.87 7.58 0.20
N LYS A 53 3.87 8.76 -0.42
CA LYS A 53 3.86 10.05 0.27
C LYS A 53 2.76 10.94 -0.27
N VAL A 54 2.04 11.63 0.62
CA VAL A 54 1.02 12.61 0.26
C VAL A 54 1.28 13.93 0.99
N SER A 55 1.23 15.04 0.27
CA SER A 55 1.24 16.37 0.86
C SER A 55 -0.19 16.78 1.19
N HIS A 56 -0.41 17.38 2.36
CA HIS A 56 -1.73 17.79 2.82
C HIS A 56 -1.68 19.23 3.32
N ASP A 57 -2.68 20.05 3.01
CA ASP A 57 -2.69 21.49 3.32
C ASP A 57 -2.62 21.80 4.83
N PHE A 58 -3.06 20.86 5.68
CA PHE A 58 -2.92 20.94 7.15
C PHE A 58 -1.50 20.68 7.68
N HIS A 59 -0.63 20.05 6.89
CA HIS A 59 0.80 19.82 7.19
C HIS A 59 1.64 20.19 5.97
N PRO A 60 1.67 21.48 5.57
CA PRO A 60 2.33 21.90 4.33
C PRO A 60 3.85 21.71 4.39
N ASP A 61 4.42 21.75 5.60
CA ASP A 61 5.87 21.66 5.81
C ASP A 61 6.42 20.24 5.65
N HIS A 62 5.59 19.20 5.76
CA HIS A 62 6.06 17.81 5.66
C HIS A 62 5.00 16.85 5.09
N PRO A 63 5.39 15.95 4.15
CA PRO A 63 4.47 14.96 3.61
C PRO A 63 4.18 13.85 4.60
N LEU A 64 2.95 13.32 4.56
CA LEU A 64 2.56 12.10 5.26
C LEU A 64 3.06 10.89 4.48
N GLU A 65 3.67 9.93 5.18
CA GLU A 65 4.18 8.70 4.58
C GLU A 65 3.32 7.50 4.95
N LEU A 66 2.90 6.73 3.95
CA LEU A 66 2.15 5.50 4.14
C LEU A 66 3.12 4.36 4.49
N CYS A 67 3.17 4.02 5.77
CA CYS A 67 3.93 2.90 6.28
C CYS A 67 3.05 1.64 6.26
N LEU A 68 3.53 0.58 5.60
CA LEU A 68 2.93 -0.73 5.80
C LEU A 68 3.10 -1.15 7.26
N ARG A 69 2.02 -1.68 7.85
CA ARG A 69 2.02 -2.15 9.23
C ARG A 69 2.99 -3.33 9.37
N GLN A 70 4.13 -3.08 9.99
CA GLN A 70 5.07 -4.12 10.40
C GLN A 70 4.50 -4.75 11.67
N PHE A 71 4.09 -6.02 11.63
CA PHE A 71 3.40 -6.70 12.75
C PHE A 71 4.20 -6.68 14.07
N ASP A 72 5.52 -6.48 14.01
CA ASP A 72 6.41 -6.48 15.18
C ASP A 72 6.53 -5.12 15.88
N ARG A 73 5.96 -4.06 15.31
CA ARG A 73 5.87 -2.75 15.95
C ARG A 73 4.40 -2.46 16.18
N LYS A 74 3.85 -2.90 17.32
CA LYS A 74 2.69 -2.22 17.89
C LYS A 74 3.14 -0.77 18.08
N PRO A 75 2.69 0.22 17.29
CA PRO A 75 2.89 1.59 17.69
C PRO A 75 2.03 1.71 18.94
N LEU A 76 2.63 1.98 20.10
CA LEU A 76 1.88 2.15 21.34
C LEU A 76 0.80 3.26 21.19
N HIS A 77 0.97 4.12 20.19
CA HIS A 77 0.10 5.22 19.82
C HIS A 77 0.33 5.59 18.34
N VAL A 78 -0.72 5.62 17.51
CA VAL A 78 -0.69 6.34 16.22
C VAL A 78 -1.43 7.63 16.45
N ILE A 79 -0.70 8.69 16.81
CA ILE A 79 -1.29 10.02 16.93
C ILE A 79 -1.21 10.64 15.54
N CYS A 80 -2.36 10.96 14.96
CA CYS A 80 -2.38 11.74 13.73
C CYS A 80 -2.01 13.19 14.07
N SER A 81 -0.84 13.65 13.63
CA SER A 81 -0.43 15.06 13.80
C SER A 81 -1.43 16.05 13.16
N GLY A 82 -2.31 15.59 12.26
CA GLY A 82 -3.37 16.35 11.59
C GLY A 82 -4.57 16.70 12.46
N CYS A 83 -5.08 15.73 13.21
CA CYS A 83 -6.28 15.92 14.04
C CYS A 83 -6.00 15.80 15.55
N GLY A 84 -4.78 15.43 15.95
CA GLY A 84 -4.37 15.32 17.35
C GLY A 84 -5.05 14.20 18.14
N ASN A 85 -5.86 13.36 17.48
CA ASN A 85 -6.66 12.33 18.15
C ASN A 85 -6.05 10.93 17.96
N MET A 86 -6.26 10.10 18.98
CA MET A 86 -6.02 8.65 18.99
C MET A 86 -7.12 7.90 18.24
#